data_AF-A0A3D4HRU0-F1
#
_entry.id   AF-A0A3D4HRU0-F1
#
_cell.length_a   1.000
_cell.length_b   1.000
_cell.length_c   1.000
_cell.angle_alpha   90.00
_cell.angle_beta   90.00
_cell.angle_gamma   90.00
#
_symmetry.space_group_name_H-M   'P 1'
#
loop_
_entity.id
_entity.type
_entity.pdbx_description
1 polymer ?
#
loop_
_entity_poly.entity_id
_entity_poly.type
_entity_poly.pdbx_seq_one_letter_code
_entity_poly.pdbx_strand_id
1 'polypeptide(L)'
;MNVSFKVNLGDGSTVADQVAVVINGKLVDSSLVSLSGNKVTIDKQAFEKLENGNYTVAVIFNDPYLTTVTDKVSLKVSNSTYIAPPEEEVPEDDDDKETEPEEPEIDE
;
A
#
# COMPACT_ATOMS: atom_id res chain seq x y z
N MET A 1 -8.63 17.72 1.02
CA MET A 1 -7.83 18.25 2.13
C MET A 1 -6.74 17.25 2.43
N ASN A 2 -5.51 17.70 2.68
CA ASN A 2 -4.42 16.77 3.02
C ASN A 2 -4.60 16.29 4.46
N VAL A 3 -4.22 15.04 4.72
CA VAL A 3 -4.26 14.44 6.06
C VAL A 3 -2.84 14.38 6.58
N SER A 4 -2.62 14.85 7.80
CA SER A 4 -1.32 14.74 8.44
C SER A 4 -1.43 14.30 9.89
N PHE A 5 -0.45 13.52 10.34
CA PHE A 5 -0.35 13.06 11.72
C PHE A 5 1.11 13.00 12.14
N LYS A 6 1.35 13.12 13.45
CA LYS A 6 2.68 12.95 14.03
C LYS A 6 2.90 11.50 14.40
N VAL A 7 4.13 11.05 14.21
CA VAL A 7 4.56 9.69 14.54
C VAL A 7 5.82 9.77 15.40
N ASN A 8 6.03 8.77 16.24
CA ASN A 8 7.33 8.58 16.86
C ASN A 8 8.13 7.66 15.93
N LEU A 9 9.28 8.12 15.44
CA LEU A 9 10.11 7.38 14.50
C LEU A 9 11.09 6.43 15.21
N GLY A 10 11.06 6.37 16.55
CA GLY A 10 12.07 5.68 17.34
C GLY A 10 13.29 6.57 17.61
N ASP A 11 14.32 5.96 18.20
CA ASP A 11 15.52 6.66 18.68
C ASP A 11 16.79 5.86 18.33
N GLY A 12 17.94 6.53 18.37
CA GLY A 12 19.24 5.89 18.16
C GLY A 12 19.43 5.30 16.76
N SER A 13 19.87 4.04 16.68
CA SER A 13 20.11 3.36 15.41
C SER A 13 18.86 2.76 14.77
N THR A 14 17.70 2.87 15.42
CA THR A 14 16.42 2.33 14.92
C THR A 14 15.45 3.43 14.49
N VAL A 15 15.94 4.65 14.27
CA VAL A 15 15.11 5.75 13.77
C VAL A 15 14.63 5.43 12.35
N ALA A 16 13.32 5.50 12.14
CA ALA A 16 12.71 5.37 10.83
C ALA A 16 12.94 6.62 9.97
N ASP A 17 13.33 6.42 8.71
CA ASP A 17 13.53 7.48 7.72
C ASP A 17 12.65 7.30 6.46
N GLN A 18 12.01 6.15 6.32
CA GLN A 18 11.09 5.83 5.23
C GLN A 18 9.69 5.55 5.75
N VAL A 19 8.68 5.92 4.96
CA VAL A 19 7.27 5.66 5.26
C VAL A 19 6.52 5.24 4.00
N ALA A 20 5.62 4.28 4.17
CA ALA A 20 4.61 3.90 3.19
C ALA A 20 3.23 3.87 3.86
N VAL A 21 2.19 4.15 3.08
CA VAL A 21 0.79 4.12 3.53
C VAL A 21 0.02 3.16 2.65
N VAL A 22 -0.75 2.29 3.29
CA VAL A 22 -1.65 1.34 2.61
C VAL A 22 -3.07 1.66 3.04
N ILE A 23 -3.96 1.81 2.08
CA ILE A 23 -5.39 2.06 2.30
C ILE A 23 -6.16 0.92 1.67
N ASN A 24 -6.92 0.17 2.49
CA ASN A 24 -7.72 -0.97 2.03
C ASN A 24 -6.89 -2.04 1.28
N GLY A 25 -5.69 -2.32 1.76
CA GLY A 25 -4.76 -3.25 1.12
C GLY A 25 -4.05 -2.71 -0.14
N LYS A 26 -4.39 -1.51 -0.62
CA LYS A 26 -3.75 -0.87 -1.78
C LYS A 26 -2.67 0.11 -1.32
N LEU A 27 -1.46 -0.04 -1.86
CA LEU A 27 -0.34 0.87 -1.59
C LEU A 27 -0.65 2.24 -2.21
N VAL A 28 -0.51 3.30 -1.40
CA VAL A 28 -0.60 4.68 -1.88
C VAL A 28 0.68 5.02 -2.63
N ASP A 29 0.55 5.72 -3.76
CA ASP A 29 1.68 6.23 -4.52
C ASP A 29 2.63 7.03 -3.60
N SER A 30 3.92 6.69 -3.63
CA SER A 30 4.92 7.29 -2.75
C SER A 30 5.11 8.79 -3.00
N SER A 31 4.79 9.30 -4.19
CA SER A 31 4.80 10.73 -4.49
C SER A 31 3.71 11.51 -3.74
N LEU A 32 2.66 10.83 -3.28
CA LEU A 32 1.54 11.41 -2.52
C LEU A 32 1.72 11.28 -1.01
N VAL A 33 2.83 10.70 -0.55
CA VAL A 33 3.17 10.52 0.86
C VAL A 33 4.50 11.21 1.15
N SER A 34 4.56 11.97 2.24
CA SER A 34 5.81 12.61 2.68
C SER A 34 6.01 12.46 4.17
N LEU A 35 7.29 12.31 4.56
CA LEU A 35 7.77 12.40 5.92
C LEU A 35 8.67 13.63 6.05
N SER A 36 8.30 14.56 6.91
CA SER A 36 9.11 15.75 7.21
C SER A 36 9.27 15.88 8.72
N GLY A 37 10.49 15.63 9.20
CA GLY A 37 10.72 15.41 10.62
C GLY A 37 9.90 14.22 11.09
N ASN A 38 9.02 14.43 12.07
CA ASN A 38 8.15 13.39 12.61
C ASN A 38 6.68 13.48 12.14
N LYS A 39 6.43 14.21 11.04
CA LYS A 39 5.10 14.43 10.51
C LYS A 39 4.94 13.69 9.17
N VAL A 40 4.01 12.75 9.14
CA VAL A 40 3.55 12.09 7.91
C VAL A 40 2.44 12.94 7.31
N THR A 41 2.49 13.16 5.99
CA THR A 41 1.42 13.81 5.23
C THR A 41 1.02 12.97 4.04
N ILE A 42 -0.29 12.73 3.91
CA ILE A 42 -0.92 12.09 2.77
C ILE A 42 -1.64 13.18 1.98
N ASP A 43 -1.28 13.34 0.71
CA ASP A 43 -1.91 14.31 -0.16
C ASP A 43 -3.37 13.96 -0.43
N LYS A 44 -4.22 14.97 -0.63
CA LYS A 44 -5.63 14.79 -0.97
C LYS A 44 -5.85 13.89 -2.19
N GLN A 45 -4.91 13.88 -3.14
CA GLN A 45 -5.01 13.08 -4.37
C GLN A 45 -5.02 11.58 -4.08
N ALA A 46 -4.45 11.14 -2.95
CA ALA A 46 -4.50 9.75 -2.52
C ALA A 46 -5.92 9.24 -2.23
N PHE A 47 -6.88 10.16 -2.04
CA PHE A 47 -8.27 9.83 -1.69
C PHE A 47 -9.26 10.06 -2.85
N GLU A 48 -8.82 10.60 -3.99
CA GLU A 48 -9.72 11.00 -5.08
C GLU A 48 -10.48 9.83 -5.72
N LYS A 49 -9.91 8.62 -5.62
CA LYS A 49 -10.50 7.37 -6.14
C LYS A 49 -11.13 6.51 -5.05
N LEU A 50 -11.45 7.10 -3.90
CA LEU A 50 -12.14 6.41 -2.81
C LEU A 50 -13.61 6.81 -2.81
N GLU A 51 -14.45 5.78 -2.75
CA GLU A 51 -15.89 5.94 -2.53
C GLU A 51 -16.17 6.36 -1.07
N ASN A 52 -17.44 6.62 -0.77
CA ASN A 52 -17.85 6.84 0.62
C ASN A 52 -17.77 5.53 1.40
N GLY A 53 -17.08 5.54 2.54
CA GLY A 53 -16.86 4.31 3.29
C GLY A 53 -15.89 4.45 4.45
N ASN A 54 -15.67 3.34 5.14
CA ASN A 54 -14.63 3.21 6.15
C ASN A 54 -13.51 2.34 5.58
N TYR A 55 -12.28 2.80 5.73
CA TYR A 55 -11.09 2.15 5.20
C TYR A 55 -10.10 1.87 6.32
N THR A 56 -9.53 0.68 6.29
CA THR A 56 -8.38 0.32 7.13
C THR A 56 -7.14 0.98 6.54
N VAL A 57 -6.35 1.63 7.39
CA VAL A 57 -5.10 2.25 7.01
C VAL A 57 -3.96 1.59 7.78
N ALA A 58 -2.92 1.18 7.05
CA ALA A 58 -1.66 0.76 7.64
C ALA A 58 -0.58 1.78 7.30
N VAL A 59 0.28 2.07 8.27
CA VAL A 59 1.46 2.91 8.10
C VAL A 59 2.68 2.03 8.36
N ILE A 60 3.54 1.94 7.36
CA ILE A 60 4.72 1.08 7.36
C ILE A 60 5.95 1.99 7.40
N PHE A 61 6.89 1.72 8.30
CA PHE A 61 8.16 2.42 8.37
C PHE A 61 9.28 1.46 8.03
N ASN A 62 10.27 1.88 7.24
CA ASN A 62 11.49 1.15 6.83
C ASN A 62 11.32 -0.28 6.27
N ASP A 63 10.70 -1.19 7.02
CA ASP A 63 10.46 -2.60 6.70
C ASP A 63 9.01 -3.01 7.06
N PRO A 64 8.22 -3.52 6.10
CA PRO A 64 6.83 -3.98 6.31
C PRO A 64 6.68 -5.15 7.30
N TYR A 65 7.74 -5.92 7.55
CA TYR A 65 7.73 -7.06 8.47
C TYR A 65 8.26 -6.72 9.86
N LEU A 66 8.88 -5.55 10.04
CA LEU A 66 9.56 -5.17 11.28
C LEU A 66 8.88 -4.00 12.03
N THR A 67 8.44 -2.97 11.30
CA THR A 67 7.98 -1.70 11.90
C THR A 67 6.70 -1.21 11.23
N THR A 68 5.64 -2.01 11.37
CA THR A 68 4.32 -1.72 10.82
C THR A 68 3.30 -1.41 11.92
N VAL A 69 2.53 -0.34 11.72
CA VAL A 69 1.34 -0.03 12.52
C VAL A 69 0.10 -0.41 11.70
N THR A 70 -0.51 -1.55 12.02
CA THR A 70 -1.82 -1.97 11.49
C THR A 70 -2.93 -1.73 12.53
N ASP A 71 -4.17 -1.60 12.08
CA ASP A 71 -5.39 -1.60 12.92
C ASP A 71 -5.50 -0.47 13.96
N LYS A 72 -4.65 0.56 13.87
CA LYS A 72 -4.69 1.75 14.73
C LYS A 72 -5.18 3.00 14.02
N VAL A 73 -5.28 2.97 12.69
CA VAL A 73 -5.69 4.12 11.86
C VAL A 73 -6.92 3.74 11.05
N SER A 74 -8.00 4.49 11.26
CA SER A 74 -9.24 4.38 10.48
C SER A 74 -9.47 5.65 9.67
N LEU A 75 -9.84 5.48 8.40
CA LEU A 75 -10.19 6.58 7.50
C LEU A 75 -11.66 6.47 7.14
N LYS A 76 -12.42 7.55 7.37
CA LYS A 76 -13.80 7.68 6.90
C LYS A 76 -13.86 8.69 5.77
N VAL A 77 -14.27 8.23 4.59
CA VAL A 77 -14.55 9.09 3.44
C VAL A 77 -16.05 9.37 3.39
N SER A 78 -16.42 10.64 3.18
CA SER A 78 -17.81 11.09 3.12
C SER A 78 -17.95 12.21 2.10
N ASN A 79 -19.12 12.27 1.44
CA ASN A 79 -19.42 13.20 0.33
C ASN A 79 -18.49 13.06 -0.90
N SER A 80 -17.92 11.89 -1.13
CA SER A 80 -17.26 11.55 -2.38
C SER A 80 -18.29 11.48 -3.51
N THR A 81 -17.93 12.03 -4.67
CA THR A 81 -18.67 11.92 -5.94
C THR A 81 -18.05 10.88 -6.87
N TYR A 82 -16.96 10.23 -6.45
CA TYR A 82 -16.32 9.15 -7.19
C TYR A 82 -17.14 7.87 -7.06
N ILE A 83 -17.36 7.21 -8.20
CA ILE A 83 -17.96 5.88 -8.29
C ILE A 83 -16.95 5.03 -9.04
N ALA A 84 -16.53 3.91 -8.44
CA ALA A 84 -15.60 3.01 -9.08
C ALA A 84 -16.24 2.43 -10.36
N PRO A 85 -15.49 2.31 -11.46
CA PRO A 85 -15.92 1.50 -12.59
C PRO A 85 -16.19 0.05 -12.10
N PRO A 86 -17.14 -0.68 -12.70
CA PRO A 86 -17.28 -2.10 -12.42
C PRO A 86 -15.92 -2.78 -12.65
N GLU A 87 -15.47 -3.59 -11.69
CA GLU A 87 -14.27 -4.40 -11.86
C GLU A 87 -14.47 -5.29 -13.08
N GLU A 88 -13.65 -5.11 -14.11
CA GLU A 88 -13.53 -6.11 -15.16
C GLU A 88 -12.93 -7.36 -14.50
N GLU A 89 -13.69 -8.46 -14.53
CA GLU A 89 -13.16 -9.77 -14.17
C GLU A 89 -11.98 -10.05 -15.10
N VAL A 90 -10.77 -9.94 -14.57
CA VAL A 90 -9.59 -10.50 -15.22
C VAL A 90 -9.83 -12.00 -15.32
N PRO A 91 -9.81 -12.60 -16.52
CA PRO A 91 -9.89 -14.05 -16.63
C PRO A 91 -8.72 -14.63 -15.83
N GLU A 92 -9.00 -15.60 -14.96
CA GLU A 92 -7.97 -16.41 -14.35
C GLU A 92 -7.28 -17.18 -15.48
N ASP A 93 -6.06 -16.77 -15.83
CA ASP A 93 -5.18 -17.53 -16.73
C ASP A 93 -4.87 -18.85 -16.02
N ASP A 94 -5.59 -19.90 -16.43
CA ASP A 94 -5.34 -21.31 -16.14
C ASP A 94 -4.10 -21.78 -16.95
N ASP A 95 -2.96 -21.11 -16.76
CA ASP A 95 -1.68 -21.48 -17.36
C ASP A 95 -0.86 -22.32 -16.36
N ASP A 96 -1.46 -23.43 -15.94
CA ASP A 96 -0.75 -24.57 -15.33
C ASP A 96 -0.68 -25.69 -16.38
N LYS A 97 0.02 -25.41 -17.49
CA LYS A 97 0.65 -26.46 -18.29
C LYS A 97 2.10 -26.54 -17.90
N GLU A 98 2.33 -27.29 -16.83
CA GLU A 98 3.59 -27.98 -16.53
C GLU A 98 4.16 -28.56 -17.84
N THR A 99 5.15 -27.88 -18.41
CA THR A 99 5.97 -28.46 -19.47
C THR A 99 7.21 -29.00 -18.76
N GLU A 100 7.23 -30.31 -18.51
CA GLU A 100 8.45 -31.02 -18.11
C GLU A 100 9.55 -30.70 -19.14
N PRO A 101 10.75 -30.26 -18.70
CA PRO A 101 11.87 -30.15 -19.63
C PRO A 101 12.37 -31.55 -19.98
N GLU A 102 12.32 -31.93 -21.25
CA GLU A 102 13.04 -33.12 -21.75
C GLU A 102 14.56 -32.92 -21.55
N GLU A 103 15.19 -33.83 -20.82
CA GLU A 103 16.65 -33.88 -20.66
C GLU A 103 17.32 -34.13 -22.04
N PRO A 104 18.42 -33.44 -22.38
CA PRO A 104 19.15 -33.70 -23.61
C PRO A 104 19.94 -35.01 -23.52
N GLU A 105 19.75 -35.92 -24.47
CA GLU A 105 20.67 -37.05 -24.68
C GLU A 105 22.06 -36.50 -25.06
N ILE A 106 23.08 -36.89 -24.29
CA ILE A 106 24.49 -36.59 -24.57
C ILE A 106 25.06 -37.82 -25.29
N ASP A 107 25.32 -37.72 -26.59
CA ASP A 107 26.08 -38.71 -27.35
C ASP A 107 27.60 -38.43 -27.21
N GLU A 108 28.35 -39.38 -26.64
CA GLU A 108 29.81 -39.56 -26.85
C GLU A 108 30.21 -41.05 -26.77
#